data_AF-A0A9P9DD32-F1
#
_entry.id   AF-A0A9P9DD32-F1
#
_cell.length_a   1.000
_cell.length_b   1.000
_cell.length_c   1.000
_cell.angle_alpha   90.00
_cell.angle_beta   90.00
_cell.angle_gamma   90.00
#
_symmetry.space_group_name_H-M   'P 1'
#
loop_
_entity.id
_entity.type
_entity.pdbx_description
1 polymer ?
#
loop_
_entity_poly.entity_id
_entity_poly.type
_entity_poly.pdbx_seq_one_letter_code
_entity_poly.pdbx_strand_id
1 'polypeptide(L)'
;MDAKHDKGRTCPCNKQFSELPSHPYTISKAGLARNHCAANMMNLRTPDFFAMYTFNDHAAYGALEMVQNVLLDFDEAFKNKKWQEAWSVVEAMAIFVRVGDGSLMFMADDGQIISETASQIA
;
A
#
# COMPACT_ATOMS: atom_id res chain seq x y z
N MET A 1 -12.14 8.07 -9.92
CA MET A 1 -11.84 9.48 -9.57
C MET A 1 -13.13 10.10 -9.07
N ASP A 2 -13.36 10.04 -7.76
CA ASP A 2 -14.61 10.52 -7.16
C ASP A 2 -14.65 12.04 -7.05
N ALA A 3 -15.84 12.60 -7.24
CA ALA A 3 -16.14 14.02 -7.41
C ALA A 3 -15.87 14.94 -6.19
N LYS A 4 -14.97 14.57 -5.26
CA LYS A 4 -14.69 15.29 -4.00
C LYS A 4 -13.24 15.74 -3.80
N HIS A 5 -12.35 15.55 -4.77
CA HIS A 5 -10.93 15.93 -4.62
C HIS A 5 -10.60 17.24 -5.37
N ASP A 6 -10.56 18.36 -4.67
CA ASP A 6 -10.32 19.69 -5.24
C ASP A 6 -8.83 20.12 -5.27
N LYS A 7 -7.92 19.14 -5.30
CA LYS A 7 -6.46 19.35 -5.35
C LYS A 7 -5.90 20.20 -4.19
N GLY A 8 -6.55 20.17 -3.03
CA GLY A 8 -6.00 20.78 -1.80
C GLY A 8 -6.56 22.14 -1.46
N ARG A 9 -7.60 22.61 -2.16
CA ARG A 9 -8.31 23.82 -1.73
C ARG A 9 -9.07 23.54 -0.44
N THR A 10 -9.88 22.49 -0.41
CA THR A 10 -10.63 22.03 0.78
C THR A 10 -10.12 20.69 1.29
N CYS A 11 -9.52 19.82 0.46
CA CYS A 11 -8.96 18.57 0.97
C CYS A 11 -7.70 18.75 1.84
N PRO A 12 -7.49 17.87 2.85
CA PRO A 12 -6.25 17.80 3.64
C PRO A 12 -5.00 17.46 2.82
N CYS A 13 -5.21 16.94 1.61
CA CYS A 13 -4.20 16.49 0.67
C CYS A 13 -3.08 17.55 0.47
N ASN A 14 -1.81 17.11 0.53
CA ASN A 14 -0.60 17.92 0.33
C ASN A 14 -0.37 19.11 1.29
N LYS A 15 -1.26 19.38 2.25
CA LYS A 15 -1.05 20.40 3.28
C LYS A 15 -0.08 19.89 4.33
N GLN A 16 0.74 20.77 4.88
CA GLN A 16 1.63 20.39 5.98
C GLN A 16 0.84 20.20 7.27
N PHE A 17 1.39 19.41 8.19
CA PHE A 17 0.78 19.23 9.50
C PHE A 17 0.53 20.56 10.23
N SER A 18 1.43 21.53 10.09
CA SER A 18 1.29 22.87 10.66
C SER A 18 0.04 23.63 10.16
N GLU A 19 -0.44 23.32 8.96
CA GLU A 19 -1.64 23.93 8.36
C GLU A 19 -2.93 23.22 8.80
N LEU A 20 -2.82 22.00 9.33
CA LEU A 20 -3.95 21.16 9.76
C LEU A 20 -3.67 20.46 11.10
N PRO A 21 -3.40 21.21 12.18
CA PRO A 21 -3.04 20.62 13.47
C PRO A 21 -4.18 19.78 14.09
N SER A 22 -5.43 19.98 13.64
CA SER A 22 -6.59 19.21 14.09
C SER A 22 -6.82 17.91 13.31
N HIS A 23 -6.06 17.65 12.24
CA HIS A 23 -6.23 16.42 11.46
C HIS A 23 -5.55 15.24 12.18
N PRO A 24 -6.24 14.11 12.38
CA PRO A 24 -5.75 13.02 13.26
C PRO A 24 -4.59 12.22 12.67
N TYR A 25 -4.36 12.31 11.35
CA TYR A 25 -3.36 11.49 10.66
C TYR A 25 -2.39 12.36 9.86
N THR A 26 -1.12 11.96 9.87
CA THR A 26 -0.04 12.53 9.06
C THR A 26 0.72 11.40 8.37
N ILE A 27 1.23 11.69 7.18
CA ILE A 27 2.15 10.78 6.48
C ILE A 27 3.33 11.56 5.93
N SER A 28 4.51 10.97 5.94
CA SER A 28 5.67 11.54 5.27
C SER A 28 5.52 11.51 3.74
N LYS A 29 6.22 12.43 3.04
CA LYS A 29 6.29 12.38 1.57
C LYS A 29 6.94 11.10 1.06
N ALA A 30 7.88 10.53 1.84
CA ALA A 30 8.55 9.28 1.49
C ALA A 30 7.60 8.08 1.56
N GLY A 31 6.78 7.99 2.61
CA GLY A 31 5.75 6.96 2.74
C GLY A 31 4.70 7.07 1.64
N LEU A 32 4.24 8.28 1.32
CA LEU A 32 3.29 8.49 0.22
C LEU A 32 3.89 8.10 -1.14
N ALA A 33 5.16 8.45 -1.40
CA ALA A 33 5.86 8.06 -2.62
C ALA A 33 5.99 6.53 -2.74
N ARG A 34 6.36 5.85 -1.65
CA ARG A 34 6.42 4.37 -1.62
C ARG A 34 5.05 3.73 -1.86
N ASN A 35 3.97 4.29 -1.30
CA ASN A 35 2.62 3.82 -1.60
C ASN A 35 2.28 3.94 -3.09
N HIS A 36 2.64 5.06 -3.74
CA HIS A 36 2.46 5.19 -5.19
C HIS A 36 3.28 4.15 -5.97
N CYS A 37 4.51 3.86 -5.53
CA CYS A 37 5.30 2.78 -6.13
C CYS A 37 4.58 1.43 -5.98
N ALA A 38 4.06 1.10 -4.79
CA ALA A 38 3.33 -0.14 -4.56
C ALA A 38 2.08 -0.25 -5.45
N ALA A 39 1.28 0.82 -5.55
CA ALA A 39 0.12 0.88 -6.43
C ALA A 39 0.50 0.70 -7.92
N ASN A 40 1.57 1.35 -8.38
CA ASN A 40 2.07 1.17 -9.74
C ASN A 40 2.51 -0.28 -10.00
N MET A 41 3.20 -0.89 -9.05
CA MET A 41 3.61 -2.30 -9.14
C MET A 41 2.42 -3.26 -9.08
N MET A 42 1.33 -2.88 -8.41
CA MET A 42 0.07 -3.63 -8.42
C MET A 42 -0.63 -3.57 -9.79
N ASN A 43 -0.59 -2.42 -10.46
CA ASN A 43 -1.12 -2.31 -11.83
C ASN A 43 -0.43 -3.28 -12.79
N LEU A 44 0.88 -3.53 -12.62
CA LEU A 44 1.61 -4.50 -13.43
C LEU A 44 1.16 -5.95 -13.20
N ARG A 45 0.51 -6.24 -12.07
CA ARG A 45 0.03 -7.57 -11.66
C ARG A 45 -1.47 -7.75 -11.83
N THR A 46 -2.14 -6.76 -12.40
CA THR A 46 -3.59 -6.81 -12.62
C THR A 46 -3.85 -7.02 -14.11
N PRO A 47 -4.35 -8.20 -14.52
CA PRO A 47 -4.54 -8.55 -15.94
C PRO A 47 -5.43 -7.57 -16.72
N ASP A 48 -6.39 -6.94 -16.04
CA ASP A 48 -7.32 -5.98 -16.63
C ASP A 48 -6.61 -4.77 -17.24
N PHE A 49 -5.48 -4.32 -16.67
CA PHE A 49 -4.69 -3.22 -17.26
C PHE A 49 -3.98 -3.60 -18.57
N PHE A 50 -3.92 -4.90 -18.88
CA PHE A 50 -3.33 -5.44 -20.11
C PHE A 50 -4.36 -6.11 -21.01
N ALA A 51 -5.67 -5.95 -20.73
CA ALA A 51 -6.76 -6.61 -21.43
C ALA A 51 -6.57 -8.15 -21.52
N MET A 52 -5.99 -8.74 -20.48
CA MET A 52 -5.76 -10.18 -20.38
C MET A 52 -6.81 -10.85 -19.51
N TYR A 53 -7.28 -12.01 -19.95
CA TYR A 53 -8.07 -12.92 -19.12
C TYR A 53 -7.20 -14.13 -18.77
N THR A 54 -6.98 -14.37 -17.48
CA THR A 54 -6.13 -15.46 -16.99
C THR A 54 -6.95 -16.41 -16.13
N PHE A 55 -7.01 -16.17 -14.82
CA PHE A 55 -7.85 -16.86 -13.84
C PHE A 55 -8.39 -15.83 -12.84
N ASN A 56 -9.45 -16.19 -12.11
CA ASN A 56 -10.23 -15.26 -11.26
C ASN A 56 -9.38 -14.54 -10.20
N ASP A 57 -8.42 -15.23 -9.62
CA ASP A 57 -7.68 -14.71 -8.45
C ASP A 57 -6.32 -14.11 -8.79
N HIS A 58 -6.00 -13.93 -10.08
CA HIS A 58 -4.67 -13.44 -10.48
C HIS A 58 -4.32 -12.11 -9.79
N ALA A 59 -5.23 -11.13 -9.83
CA ALA A 59 -5.00 -9.86 -9.17
C ALA A 59 -4.89 -10.01 -7.64
N ALA A 60 -5.59 -10.96 -7.03
CA ALA A 60 -5.52 -11.23 -5.60
C ALA A 60 -4.15 -11.81 -5.21
N TYR A 61 -3.61 -12.77 -5.97
CA TYR A 61 -2.23 -13.25 -5.79
C TYR A 61 -1.20 -12.15 -6.06
N GLY A 62 -1.46 -11.27 -7.02
CA GLY A 62 -0.64 -10.09 -7.27
C GLY A 62 -0.58 -9.13 -6.07
N ALA A 63 -1.72 -8.89 -5.42
CA ALA A 63 -1.78 -8.09 -4.20
C ALA A 63 -1.07 -8.78 -3.03
N LEU A 64 -1.25 -10.10 -2.87
CA LEU A 64 -0.56 -10.89 -1.85
C LEU A 64 0.96 -10.80 -2.01
N GLU A 65 1.48 -11.00 -3.22
CA GLU A 65 2.91 -10.86 -3.53
C GLU A 65 3.41 -9.44 -3.20
N MET A 66 2.62 -8.41 -3.54
CA MET A 66 2.97 -7.02 -3.22
C MET A 66 3.06 -6.77 -1.72
N VAL A 67 2.11 -7.29 -0.92
CA VAL A 67 2.15 -7.17 0.54
C VAL A 67 3.38 -7.87 1.11
N GLN A 68 3.68 -9.08 0.64
CA GLN A 68 4.86 -9.83 1.06
C GLN A 68 6.17 -9.11 0.69
N ASN A 69 6.25 -8.51 -0.50
CA ASN A 69 7.41 -7.72 -0.91
C ASN A 69 7.60 -6.48 -0.02
N VAL A 70 6.53 -5.81 0.39
CA VAL A 70 6.61 -4.66 1.32
C VAL A 70 7.08 -5.10 2.72
N LEU A 71 6.70 -6.29 3.18
CA LEU A 71 7.24 -6.87 4.43
C LEU A 71 8.74 -7.18 4.32
N LEU A 72 9.19 -7.68 3.16
CA LEU A 72 10.62 -7.90 2.89
C LEU A 72 11.40 -6.58 2.86
N ASP A 73 10.87 -5.53 2.22
CA ASP A 73 11.46 -4.19 2.23
C ASP A 73 11.62 -3.65 3.66
N PHE A 74 10.63 -3.90 4.52
CA PHE A 74 10.70 -3.52 5.94
C PHE A 74 11.81 -4.29 6.67
N ASP A 75 11.85 -5.62 6.52
CA ASP A 75 12.86 -6.47 7.15
C ASP A 75 14.28 -6.09 6.70
N GLU A 76 14.49 -5.81 5.41
CA GLU A 76 15.77 -5.33 4.89
C GLU A 76 16.16 -3.97 5.51
N ALA A 77 15.25 -2.99 5.50
CA ALA A 77 15.52 -1.67 6.06
C ALA A 77 15.80 -1.74 7.57
N PHE A 78 15.05 -2.58 8.29
CA PHE A 78 15.18 -2.77 9.73
C PHE A 78 16.51 -3.44 10.10
N LYS A 79 16.87 -4.54 9.43
CA LYS A 79 18.17 -5.24 9.63
C LYS A 79 19.36 -4.32 9.35
N ASN A 80 19.24 -3.47 8.34
CA ASN A 80 20.26 -2.49 7.99
C ASN A 80 20.27 -1.23 8.88
N LYS A 81 19.44 -1.18 9.93
CA LYS A 81 19.31 -0.05 10.88
C LYS A 81 18.94 1.29 10.22
N LYS A 82 18.28 1.24 9.06
CA LYS A 82 17.80 2.42 8.31
C LYS A 82 16.40 2.78 8.76
N TRP A 83 16.27 3.33 9.96
CA TRP A 83 14.96 3.54 10.60
C TRP A 83 14.05 4.50 9.83
N GLN A 84 14.57 5.53 9.16
CA GLN A 84 13.76 6.44 8.33
C GLN A 84 13.15 5.69 7.15
N GLU A 85 13.93 4.79 6.57
CA GLU A 85 13.51 3.97 5.45
C GLU A 85 12.43 2.98 5.90
N ALA A 86 12.68 2.26 7.00
CA ALA A 86 11.73 1.34 7.60
C ALA A 86 10.39 2.04 7.94
N TRP A 87 10.44 3.26 8.49
CA TRP A 87 9.23 4.03 8.78
C TRP A 87 8.45 4.37 7.51
N SER A 88 9.14 4.79 6.44
CA SER A 88 8.47 5.06 5.16
C SER A 88 7.81 3.82 4.56
N VAL A 89 8.37 2.62 4.79
CA VAL A 89 7.76 1.34 4.40
C VAL A 89 6.49 1.08 5.19
N VAL A 90 6.52 1.26 6.52
CA VAL A 90 5.34 1.07 7.38
C VAL A 90 4.20 2.02 6.99
N GLU A 91 4.50 3.29 6.77
CA GLU A 91 3.52 4.27 6.29
C GLU A 91 2.90 3.87 4.96
N ALA A 92 3.72 3.43 4.01
CA ALA A 92 3.26 2.97 2.69
C ALA A 92 2.39 1.72 2.79
N MET A 93 2.81 0.74 3.60
CA MET A 93 2.08 -0.50 3.83
C MET A 93 0.69 -0.23 4.43
N ALA A 94 0.62 0.68 5.41
CA ALA A 94 -0.64 1.05 6.04
C ALA A 94 -1.64 1.63 5.02
N ILE A 95 -1.20 2.52 4.12
CA ILE A 95 -2.07 3.05 3.07
C ILE A 95 -2.42 1.94 2.07
N PHE A 96 -1.43 1.20 1.57
CA PHE A 96 -1.63 0.21 0.53
C PHE A 96 -2.63 -0.87 0.94
N VAL A 97 -2.53 -1.38 2.18
CA VAL A 97 -3.40 -2.44 2.70
C VAL A 97 -4.77 -1.92 3.14
N ARG A 98 -4.88 -0.71 3.72
CA ARG A 98 -6.15 -0.22 4.29
C ARG A 98 -6.99 0.63 3.34
N VAL A 99 -6.36 1.29 2.38
CA VAL A 99 -7.00 2.28 1.50
C VAL A 99 -6.79 1.93 0.03
N GLY A 100 -5.67 1.30 -0.31
CA GLY A 100 -5.34 0.89 -1.67
C GLY A 100 -5.71 -0.56 -1.98
N ASP A 101 -5.07 -1.07 -3.03
CA ASP A 101 -5.35 -2.39 -3.62
C ASP A 101 -4.78 -3.56 -2.81
N GLY A 102 -4.01 -3.31 -1.74
CA GLY A 102 -3.42 -4.36 -0.93
C GLY A 102 -4.44 -5.26 -0.23
N SER A 103 -5.64 -4.74 0.06
CA SER A 103 -6.73 -5.55 0.63
C SER A 103 -7.26 -6.63 -0.33
N LEU A 104 -6.97 -6.53 -1.63
CA LEU A 104 -7.36 -7.56 -2.60
C LEU A 104 -6.70 -8.91 -2.31
N MET A 105 -5.61 -8.95 -1.53
CA MET A 105 -4.97 -10.22 -1.15
C MET A 105 -5.92 -11.19 -0.45
N PHE A 106 -6.93 -10.68 0.27
CA PHE A 106 -7.92 -11.50 0.97
C PHE A 106 -8.88 -12.25 0.04
N MET A 107 -8.84 -11.97 -1.26
CA MET A 107 -9.66 -12.63 -2.28
C MET A 107 -8.94 -13.83 -2.92
N ALA A 108 -7.67 -14.10 -2.60
CA ALA A 108 -6.96 -15.23 -3.19
C ALA A 108 -7.47 -16.56 -2.60
N ASP A 109 -7.54 -17.61 -3.42
CA ASP A 109 -7.97 -18.96 -3.02
C ASP A 109 -6.83 -19.74 -2.32
N ASP A 110 -6.19 -19.10 -1.33
CA ASP A 110 -5.18 -19.72 -0.46
C ASP A 110 -5.27 -19.10 0.95
N GLY A 111 -6.22 -19.61 1.74
CA GLY A 111 -6.45 -19.10 3.09
C GLY A 111 -5.25 -19.26 4.03
N GLN A 112 -4.38 -20.25 3.80
CA GLN A 112 -3.23 -20.48 4.66
C GLN A 112 -2.19 -19.37 4.47
N ILE A 113 -1.77 -19.11 3.23
CA ILE A 113 -0.75 -18.09 2.95
C ILE A 113 -1.25 -16.68 3.32
N ILE A 114 -2.54 -16.42 3.15
CA ILE A 114 -3.17 -15.16 3.58
C ILE A 114 -3.06 -15.01 5.09
N SER A 115 -3.39 -16.06 5.85
CA SER A 115 -3.30 -16.04 7.32
C SER A 115 -1.86 -15.86 7.80
N GLU A 116 -0.89 -16.52 7.16
CA GLU A 116 0.55 -16.38 7.47
C GLU A 116 1.10 -15.00 7.12
N THR A 117 0.60 -14.38 6.05
CA THR A 117 0.99 -13.01 5.67
C THR A 117 0.35 -11.99 6.62
N ALA A 118 -0.93 -12.17 6.95
CA ALA A 118 -1.65 -11.27 7.86
C ALA A 118 -1.09 -11.30 9.29
N SER A 119 -0.62 -12.46 9.76
CA SER A 119 -0.01 -12.58 11.10
C SER A 119 1.31 -11.83 11.25
N GLN A 120 2.00 -11.52 10.14
CA GLN A 120 3.21 -10.70 10.15
C GLN A 120 2.91 -9.20 10.25
N ILE A 121 1.65 -8.80 10.04
CA ILE A 121 1.19 -7.42 10.10
C ILE A 121 0.52 -7.12 11.46
N ALA A 122 -0.01 -8.15 12.12
CA ALA A 122 -0.88 -8.05 13.31
C ALA A 122 -0.11 -7.98 14.65
#